data_AF-A0A951CA00-F1
#
_entry.id   AF-A0A951CA00-F1
#
_cell.length_a   1.000
_cell.length_b   1.000
_cell.length_c   1.000
_cell.angle_alpha   90.00
_cell.angle_beta   90.00
_cell.angle_gamma   90.00
#
_symmetry.space_group_name_H-M   'P 1'
#
loop_
_entity.id
_entity.type
_entity.pdbx_description
1 polymer ?
#
loop_
_entity_poly.entity_id
_entity_poly.type
_entity_poly.pdbx_seq_one_letter_code
_entity_poly.pdbx_strand_id
1 'polypeptide(L)'
;MPFRFEHDETPIDGVKRIAAERLDKAIAVAKMPRPVAEDIHEIRKDLKSLRALLQVMRGHLVRTVRDQENLIFRDAGRILSKRRDAEVLLETLAKLYGTPEKPRGQAARSAGRTVIQRIRQELEADAHRSLSNSDLHKIATWLSDVRARTETWDIRNGTNGAAEEYMFVGAGLEHTYRRGRQQVKIVDTIGIENATDELWHEIRKRAKALGYQLRLLRKVWPSAVHALVAALDELTQNLGDDHDLALVRQRIVQLPFQSSDTEKMVGVRQALLRVIDRRRRRLKAAALYQARMIYVEKPAHFVDRFDRYWQFWKAGISESKPISKSGGTGDNRAPRDHTPKLDGAHTNARHGPAPKIEKVLGEQLASLPVTGAE
;
A
#
# COMPACT_ATOMS: atom_id res chain seq x y z
N MET A 1 -11.94 15.82 -5.66
CA MET A 1 -12.21 15.03 -6.89
C MET A 1 -11.59 13.62 -6.84
N PRO A 2 -12.30 12.61 -7.36
CA PRO A 2 -12.03 11.19 -7.13
C PRO A 2 -10.96 10.59 -8.07
N PHE A 3 -9.95 9.89 -7.53
CA PHE A 3 -9.00 9.11 -8.33
C PHE A 3 -9.64 7.78 -8.75
N ARG A 4 -10.38 7.78 -9.86
CA ARG A 4 -11.04 6.60 -10.45
C ARG A 4 -11.53 6.88 -11.86
N PHE A 5 -11.73 5.82 -12.64
CA PHE A 5 -12.53 5.84 -13.85
C PHE A 5 -14.02 5.95 -13.53
N GLU A 6 -14.76 6.62 -14.41
CA GLU A 6 -16.22 6.69 -14.41
C GLU A 6 -16.80 5.89 -15.58
N HIS A 7 -18.07 5.47 -15.46
CA HIS A 7 -18.65 4.51 -16.41
C HIS A 7 -19.05 5.16 -17.74
N ASP A 8 -19.39 6.44 -17.67
CA ASP A 8 -19.97 7.31 -18.71
C ASP A 8 -18.90 8.03 -19.54
N GLU A 9 -17.63 7.77 -19.24
CA GLU A 9 -16.50 8.28 -20.02
C GLU A 9 -15.78 7.15 -20.78
N THR A 10 -15.08 7.53 -21.85
CA THR A 10 -14.13 6.64 -22.48
C THR A 10 -12.91 6.45 -21.56
N PRO A 11 -12.17 5.32 -21.65
CA PRO A 11 -10.96 5.12 -20.88
C PRO A 11 -9.92 6.23 -21.11
N ILE A 12 -9.83 6.75 -22.34
CA ILE A 12 -8.91 7.82 -22.73
C ILE A 12 -9.27 9.13 -22.03
N ASP A 13 -10.55 9.52 -22.07
CA ASP A 13 -11.03 10.73 -21.41
C ASP A 13 -10.83 10.64 -19.90
N GLY A 14 -11.12 9.46 -19.32
CA GLY A 14 -10.86 9.20 -17.91
C GLY A 14 -9.38 9.37 -17.53
N VAL A 15 -8.44 8.89 -18.35
CA VAL A 15 -7.01 9.11 -18.10
C VAL A 15 -6.65 10.58 -18.13
N LYS A 16 -7.08 11.32 -19.16
CA LYS A 16 -6.76 12.75 -19.30
C LYS A 16 -7.37 13.55 -18.15
N ARG A 17 -8.64 13.31 -17.82
CA ARG A 17 -9.33 13.93 -16.69
C ARG A 17 -8.63 13.64 -15.36
N ILE A 18 -8.35 12.37 -15.04
CA ILE A 18 -7.69 12.00 -13.79
C ILE A 18 -6.30 12.61 -13.70
N ALA A 19 -5.52 12.62 -14.79
CA ALA A 19 -4.21 13.25 -14.83
C ALA A 19 -4.31 14.76 -14.57
N ALA A 20 -5.19 15.45 -15.30
CA ALA A 20 -5.46 16.87 -15.15
C ALA A 20 -5.82 17.24 -13.71
N GLU A 21 -6.84 16.59 -13.14
CA GLU A 21 -7.31 16.86 -11.77
C GLU A 21 -6.21 16.68 -10.71
N ARG A 22 -5.34 15.67 -10.87
CA ARG A 22 -4.26 15.39 -9.92
C ARG A 22 -3.11 16.37 -10.07
N LEU A 23 -2.79 16.76 -11.30
CA LEU A 23 -1.81 17.80 -11.57
C LEU A 23 -2.27 19.14 -11.04
N ASP A 24 -3.52 19.53 -11.28
CA ASP A 24 -4.06 20.82 -10.85
C ASP A 24 -4.00 20.97 -9.32
N LYS A 25 -4.35 19.91 -8.57
CA LYS A 25 -4.17 19.88 -7.10
C LYS A 25 -2.71 19.99 -6.69
N ALA A 26 -1.83 19.19 -7.28
CA ALA A 26 -0.42 19.19 -6.93
C ALA A 26 0.24 20.55 -7.24
N ILE A 27 -0.13 21.19 -8.36
CA ILE A 27 0.31 22.54 -8.76
C ILE A 27 -0.20 23.58 -7.76
N ALA A 28 -1.48 23.53 -7.40
CA ALA A 28 -2.08 24.48 -6.46
C ALA A 28 -1.34 24.48 -5.12
N VAL A 29 -1.05 23.30 -4.58
CA VAL A 29 -0.32 23.16 -3.32
C VAL A 29 1.16 23.57 -3.49
N ALA A 30 1.82 23.22 -4.61
CA ALA A 30 3.19 23.62 -4.86
C ALA A 30 3.37 25.15 -5.03
N LYS A 31 2.31 25.87 -5.40
CA LYS A 31 2.29 27.34 -5.49
C LYS A 31 1.98 28.04 -4.16
N MET A 32 1.63 27.31 -3.11
CA MET A 32 1.37 27.91 -1.80
C MET A 32 2.65 28.55 -1.22
N PRO A 33 2.59 29.75 -0.61
CA PRO A 33 3.78 30.41 -0.07
C PRO A 33 4.47 29.61 1.06
N ARG A 34 3.70 28.84 1.84
CA ARG A 34 4.19 28.05 2.99
C ARG A 34 3.32 26.80 3.21
N PRO A 35 3.44 25.75 2.38
CA PRO A 35 2.67 24.53 2.56
C PRO A 35 3.07 23.81 3.87
N VAL A 36 2.06 23.35 4.62
CA VAL A 36 2.29 22.57 5.84
C VAL A 36 2.72 21.13 5.51
N ALA A 37 3.06 20.32 6.52
CA ALA A 37 3.50 18.94 6.28
C ALA A 37 2.42 18.08 5.58
N GLU A 38 1.14 18.32 5.90
CA GLU A 38 0.01 17.61 5.29
C GLU A 38 -0.14 17.94 3.81
N ASP A 39 0.03 19.21 3.43
CA ASP A 39 0.03 19.66 2.04
C ASP A 39 1.10 18.94 1.21
N ILE A 40 2.33 18.85 1.74
CA ILE A 40 3.44 18.11 1.10
C ILE A 40 3.11 16.62 1.01
N HIS A 41 2.45 16.04 2.02
CA HIS A 41 2.00 14.65 1.99
C HIS A 41 0.99 14.39 0.87
N GLU A 42 0.02 15.29 0.69
CA GLU A 42 -0.99 15.20 -0.36
C GLU A 42 -0.39 15.35 -1.77
N ILE A 43 0.54 16.30 -2.01
CA ILE A 43 1.29 16.34 -3.29
C ILE A 43 1.98 15.00 -3.55
N ARG A 44 2.65 14.42 -2.55
CA ARG A 44 3.35 13.13 -2.73
C ARG A 44 2.38 11.99 -3.04
N LYS A 45 1.17 12.00 -2.49
CA LYS A 45 0.11 11.06 -2.85
C LYS A 45 -0.35 11.26 -4.30
N ASP A 46 -0.53 12.50 -4.73
CA ASP A 46 -0.93 12.82 -6.11
C ASP A 46 0.15 12.39 -7.12
N LEU A 47 1.43 12.64 -6.83
CA LEU A 47 2.55 12.17 -7.67
C LEU A 47 2.60 10.63 -7.76
N LYS A 48 2.36 9.91 -6.66
CA LYS A 48 2.27 8.44 -6.69
C LYS A 48 1.08 7.96 -7.52
N SER A 49 -0.05 8.66 -7.41
CA SER A 49 -1.28 8.38 -8.16
C SER A 49 -1.06 8.59 -9.66
N LEU A 50 -0.45 9.70 -10.06
CA LEU A 50 -0.07 10.00 -11.45
C LEU A 50 0.88 8.96 -12.03
N ARG A 51 1.89 8.52 -11.27
CA ARG A 51 2.80 7.44 -11.67
C ARG A 51 2.07 6.10 -11.86
N ALA A 52 1.12 5.79 -10.99
CA ALA A 52 0.31 4.58 -11.11
C ALA A 52 -0.60 4.62 -12.35
N LEU A 53 -1.19 5.79 -12.64
CA LEU A 53 -1.97 6.03 -13.86
C LEU A 53 -1.12 5.76 -15.11
N LEU A 54 0.07 6.37 -15.22
CA LEU A 54 1.01 6.11 -16.32
C LEU A 54 1.42 4.63 -16.44
N GLN A 55 1.50 3.91 -15.32
CA GLN A 55 1.82 2.49 -15.33
C GLN A 55 0.67 1.63 -15.85
N VAL A 56 -0.59 1.95 -15.52
CA VAL A 56 -1.77 1.29 -16.12
C VAL A 56 -1.75 1.47 -17.64
N MET A 57 -1.36 2.66 -18.11
CA MET A 57 -1.25 3.00 -19.53
C MET A 57 -0.13 2.31 -20.30
N ARG A 58 0.57 1.35 -19.71
CA ARG A 58 1.59 0.56 -20.40
C ARG A 58 0.95 -0.22 -21.55
N GLY A 59 1.44 0.04 -22.76
CA GLY A 59 0.94 -0.59 -23.99
C GLY A 59 0.04 0.32 -24.82
N HIS A 60 -0.51 1.37 -24.19
CA HIS A 60 -1.47 2.30 -24.82
C HIS A 60 -0.90 3.71 -24.97
N LEU A 61 -0.21 4.22 -23.94
CA LEU A 61 0.54 5.47 -24.04
C LEU A 61 1.93 5.22 -24.62
N VAL A 62 2.33 6.03 -25.60
CA VAL A 62 3.66 5.98 -26.22
C VAL A 62 4.76 5.92 -25.16
N ARG A 63 5.66 4.94 -25.29
CA ARG A 63 6.67 4.63 -24.27
C ARG A 63 7.52 5.84 -23.87
N THR A 64 7.96 6.63 -24.85
CA THR A 64 8.81 7.81 -24.62
C THR A 64 8.08 8.87 -23.79
N VAL A 65 6.82 9.18 -24.13
CA VAL A 65 5.97 10.09 -23.36
C VAL A 65 5.78 9.57 -21.94
N ARG A 66 5.34 8.32 -21.79
CA ARG A 66 5.13 7.70 -20.47
C ARG A 66 6.39 7.76 -19.59
N ASP A 67 7.54 7.41 -20.15
CA ASP A 67 8.80 7.35 -19.41
C ASP A 67 9.27 8.76 -19.03
N GLN A 68 9.13 9.75 -19.91
CA GLN A 68 9.42 11.17 -19.64
C GLN A 68 8.57 11.71 -18.49
N GLU A 69 7.23 11.58 -18.56
CA GLU A 69 6.35 12.11 -17.51
C GLU A 69 6.57 11.40 -16.17
N ASN A 70 6.82 10.08 -16.20
CA ASN A 70 7.14 9.32 -14.98
C ASN A 70 8.47 9.76 -14.34
N LEU A 71 9.46 10.20 -15.12
CA LEU A 71 10.71 10.77 -14.59
C LEU A 71 10.44 12.09 -13.87
N ILE A 72 9.64 12.99 -14.45
CA ILE A 72 9.27 14.26 -13.83
C ILE A 72 8.58 14.02 -12.47
N PHE A 73 7.57 13.15 -12.43
CA PHE A 73 6.88 12.82 -11.17
C PHE A 73 7.79 12.15 -10.14
N ARG A 74 8.75 11.33 -10.59
CA ARG A 74 9.76 10.72 -9.72
C ARG A 74 10.62 11.77 -9.04
N ASP A 75 11.14 12.71 -9.83
CA ASP A 75 12.15 13.65 -9.39
C ASP A 75 11.52 14.76 -8.54
N ALA A 76 10.32 15.21 -8.89
CA ALA A 76 9.49 16.03 -7.99
C ALA A 76 9.26 15.34 -6.63
N GLY A 77 8.87 14.06 -6.65
CA GLY A 77 8.65 13.27 -5.43
C GLY A 77 9.91 13.10 -4.58
N ARG A 78 11.10 13.01 -5.20
CA ARG A 78 12.40 12.93 -4.51
C ARG A 78 12.75 14.23 -3.81
N ILE A 79 12.54 15.39 -4.45
CA ILE A 79 12.73 16.70 -3.83
C ILE A 79 11.84 16.83 -2.59
N LEU A 80 10.55 16.48 -2.71
CA LEU A 80 9.57 16.55 -1.61
C LEU A 80 9.86 15.57 -0.45
N SER A 81 10.65 14.53 -0.67
CA SER A 81 10.90 13.52 0.37
C SER A 81 11.94 13.97 1.41
N LYS A 82 12.84 14.91 1.07
CA LYS A 82 13.95 15.35 1.93
C LYS A 82 13.53 15.87 3.32
N ARG A 83 12.34 16.47 3.46
CA ARG A 83 11.81 17.01 4.74
C ARG A 83 11.22 15.94 5.67
N ARG A 84 10.56 14.93 5.11
CA ARG A 84 9.63 14.07 5.88
C ARG A 84 10.31 12.95 6.64
N ASP A 85 11.48 12.52 6.17
CA ASP A 85 12.14 11.34 6.74
C ASP A 85 12.50 11.60 8.22
N ALA A 86 12.98 12.79 8.59
CA ALA A 86 13.34 13.10 9.98
C ALA A 86 12.15 13.13 10.96
N GLU A 87 11.02 13.76 10.60
CA GLU A 87 9.82 13.82 11.46
C GLU A 87 9.24 12.43 11.74
N VAL A 88 9.20 11.56 10.72
CA VAL A 88 8.71 10.18 10.85
C VAL A 88 9.64 9.36 11.75
N LEU A 89 10.95 9.58 11.68
CA LEU A 89 11.92 8.91 12.56
C LEU A 89 11.76 9.35 14.02
N LEU A 90 11.46 10.63 14.28
CA LEU A 90 11.16 11.14 15.62
C LEU A 90 9.88 10.48 16.19
N GLU A 91 8.83 10.39 15.39
CA GLU A 91 7.59 9.71 15.79
C GLU A 91 7.83 8.22 16.07
N THR A 92 8.61 7.56 15.23
CA THR A 92 9.02 6.15 15.40
C THR A 92 9.79 5.95 16.69
N LEU A 93 10.74 6.85 16.99
CA LEU A 93 11.51 6.83 18.23
C LEU A 93 10.62 7.03 19.48
N ALA A 94 9.65 7.93 19.40
CA ALA A 94 8.69 8.17 20.47
C ALA A 94 7.81 6.93 20.74
N LYS A 95 7.31 6.29 19.67
CA LYS A 95 6.54 5.04 19.76
C LYS A 95 7.33 3.90 20.41
N LEU A 96 8.63 3.78 20.09
CA LEU A 96 9.50 2.79 20.72
C LEU A 96 9.63 3.00 22.24
N TYR A 97 9.77 4.25 22.69
CA TYR A 97 9.95 4.57 24.11
C TYR A 97 8.66 4.49 24.94
N GLY A 98 7.49 4.60 24.30
CA GLY A 98 6.19 4.42 24.94
C GLY A 98 5.88 2.97 25.35
N THR A 99 6.71 2.00 24.93
CA THR A 99 6.45 0.58 25.19
C THR A 99 6.87 0.13 26.61
N PRO A 100 6.23 -0.91 27.19
CA PRO A 100 6.47 -1.34 28.57
C PRO A 100 7.85 -1.97 28.83
N GLU A 101 8.68 -2.20 27.80
CA GLU A 101 10.07 -2.69 27.94
C GLU A 101 11.03 -1.57 28.42
N LYS A 102 10.65 -0.86 29.49
CA LYS A 102 11.43 0.25 30.07
C LYS A 102 12.69 -0.29 30.78
N PRO A 103 13.84 0.39 30.65
CA PRO A 103 15.01 0.09 31.47
C PRO A 103 14.67 0.11 32.97
N ARG A 104 15.03 -0.96 33.68
CA ARG A 104 14.85 -1.07 35.14
C ARG A 104 15.97 -0.29 35.85
N GLY A 105 15.61 0.54 36.83
CA GLY A 105 16.53 1.39 37.60
C GLY A 105 16.63 2.84 37.09
N GLN A 106 16.76 3.79 38.02
CA GLN A 106 16.75 5.24 37.74
C GLN A 106 17.91 5.67 36.83
N ALA A 107 19.10 5.09 37.02
CA ALA A 107 20.30 5.37 36.21
C ALA A 107 20.18 4.86 34.76
N ALA A 108 19.50 3.73 34.54
CA ALA A 108 19.26 3.21 33.19
C ALA A 108 18.21 4.06 32.45
N ARG A 109 17.23 4.60 33.18
CA ARG A 109 16.24 5.54 32.63
C ARG A 109 16.87 6.88 32.25
N SER A 110 17.77 7.42 33.08
CA SER A 110 18.49 8.67 32.76
C SER A 110 19.41 8.48 31.56
N ALA A 111 20.21 7.41 31.52
CA ALA A 111 21.02 7.06 30.36
C ALA A 111 20.19 6.89 29.08
N GLY A 112 19.03 6.22 29.18
CA GLY A 112 18.03 6.11 28.11
C GLY A 112 17.55 7.45 27.56
N ARG A 113 17.17 8.37 28.46
CA ARG A 113 16.73 9.72 28.07
C ARG A 113 17.85 10.48 27.38
N THR A 114 19.09 10.41 27.87
CA THR A 114 20.22 11.10 27.24
C THR A 114 20.50 10.59 25.83
N VAL A 115 20.55 9.26 25.63
CA VAL A 115 20.77 8.67 24.30
C VAL A 115 19.66 9.09 23.32
N ILE A 116 18.39 9.02 23.76
CA ILE A 116 17.24 9.42 22.93
C ILE A 116 17.26 10.91 22.62
N GLN A 117 17.61 11.76 23.58
CA GLN A 117 17.70 13.20 23.36
C GLN A 117 18.77 13.56 22.34
N ARG A 118 19.90 12.85 22.33
CA ARG A 118 20.94 13.02 21.31
C ARG A 118 20.45 12.61 19.92
N ILE A 119 19.81 11.44 19.80
CA ILE A 119 19.19 11.00 18.53
C ILE A 119 18.19 12.05 18.04
N ARG A 120 17.37 12.56 18.95
CA ARG A 120 16.36 13.59 18.65
C ARG A 120 17.00 14.89 18.13
N GLN A 121 18.05 15.37 18.78
CA GLN A 121 18.76 16.57 18.36
C GLN A 121 19.37 16.43 16.95
N GLU A 122 19.96 15.28 16.62
CA GLU A 122 20.47 15.02 15.27
C GLU A 122 19.34 15.00 14.21
N LEU A 123 18.22 14.34 14.54
CA LEU A 123 17.06 14.29 13.65
C LEU A 123 16.41 15.66 13.46
N GLU A 124 16.32 16.48 14.51
CA GLU A 124 15.82 17.86 14.44
C GLU A 124 16.74 18.76 13.59
N ALA A 125 18.07 18.62 13.75
CA ALA A 125 19.04 19.35 12.92
C ALA A 125 18.92 19.00 11.42
N ASP A 126 18.68 17.72 11.09
CA ASP A 126 18.43 17.30 9.71
C ASP A 126 17.06 17.75 9.19
N ALA A 127 16.02 17.75 10.04
CA ALA A 127 14.68 18.23 9.70
C ALA A 127 14.65 19.72 9.32
N HIS A 128 15.55 20.52 9.89
CA HIS A 128 15.68 21.95 9.59
C HIS A 128 16.27 22.27 8.21
N ARG A 129 16.81 21.28 7.47
CA ARG A 129 17.13 21.44 6.03
C ARG A 129 15.83 21.53 5.24
N SER A 130 15.32 22.74 5.14
CA SER A 130 13.97 23.03 4.67
C SER A 130 13.84 22.83 3.15
N LEU A 131 12.65 22.39 2.72
CA LEU A 131 12.23 22.56 1.33
C LEU A 131 12.23 24.06 1.02
N SER A 132 12.98 24.47 0.00
CA SER A 132 13.07 25.89 -0.36
C SER A 132 11.85 26.32 -1.19
N ASN A 133 11.51 27.61 -1.15
CA ASN A 133 10.50 28.16 -2.06
C ASN A 133 10.91 27.97 -3.53
N SER A 134 12.21 27.97 -3.83
CA SER A 134 12.72 27.64 -5.17
C SER A 134 12.44 26.20 -5.58
N ASP A 135 12.52 25.23 -4.66
CA ASP A 135 12.18 23.83 -4.94
C ASP A 135 10.69 23.68 -5.27
N LEU A 136 9.83 24.33 -4.50
CA LEU A 136 8.38 24.33 -4.71
C LEU A 136 8.01 25.00 -6.04
N HIS A 137 8.62 26.15 -6.35
CA HIS A 137 8.43 26.82 -7.63
C HIS A 137 8.87 25.94 -8.80
N LYS A 138 10.03 25.28 -8.69
CA LYS A 138 10.54 24.35 -9.70
C LYS A 138 9.58 23.18 -9.93
N ILE A 139 9.04 22.59 -8.87
CA ILE A 139 8.03 21.53 -8.95
C ILE A 139 6.76 22.06 -9.62
N ALA A 140 6.27 23.24 -9.24
CA ALA A 140 5.09 23.84 -9.83
C ALA A 140 5.24 24.06 -11.35
N THR A 141 6.40 24.55 -11.80
CA THR A 141 6.73 24.70 -13.23
C THR A 141 6.72 23.35 -13.94
N TRP A 142 7.47 22.38 -13.44
CA TRP A 142 7.51 21.02 -14.02
C TRP A 142 6.13 20.40 -14.16
N LEU A 143 5.30 20.47 -13.11
CA LEU A 143 3.95 19.90 -13.15
C LEU A 143 3.02 20.67 -14.07
N SER A 144 3.17 21.99 -14.19
CA SER A 144 2.42 22.82 -15.14
C SER A 144 2.76 22.45 -16.58
N ASP A 145 4.04 22.18 -16.87
CA ASP A 145 4.46 21.73 -18.20
C ASP A 145 3.87 20.35 -18.54
N VAL A 146 3.84 19.42 -17.58
CA VAL A 146 3.15 18.12 -17.78
C VAL A 146 1.65 18.35 -18.02
N ARG A 147 1.03 19.22 -17.22
CA ARG A 147 -0.40 19.53 -17.32
C ARG A 147 -0.76 20.04 -18.71
N ALA A 148 0.03 20.94 -19.29
CA ALA A 148 -0.18 21.42 -20.65
C ALA A 148 -0.11 20.29 -21.70
N ARG A 149 0.79 19.32 -21.52
CA ARG A 149 0.94 18.16 -22.44
C ARG A 149 -0.11 17.06 -22.28
N THR A 150 -0.87 17.03 -21.17
CA THR A 150 -1.88 15.98 -20.93
C THR A 150 -2.93 15.89 -22.04
N GLU A 151 -3.34 17.03 -22.60
CA GLU A 151 -4.34 17.07 -23.67
C GLU A 151 -3.82 16.45 -24.98
N THR A 152 -2.51 16.55 -25.22
CA THR A 152 -1.83 16.07 -26.43
C THR A 152 -1.20 14.68 -26.25
N TRP A 153 -1.50 13.96 -25.16
CA TRP A 153 -1.04 12.58 -25.01
C TRP A 153 -1.61 11.70 -26.11
N ASP A 154 -0.72 11.16 -26.96
CA ASP A 154 -1.04 10.12 -27.94
C ASP A 154 -1.28 8.79 -27.20
N ILE A 155 -2.54 8.57 -26.86
CA ILE A 155 -3.04 7.33 -26.27
C ILE A 155 -3.66 6.53 -27.41
N ARG A 156 -2.96 5.47 -27.82
CA ARG A 156 -3.41 4.59 -28.88
C ARG A 156 -4.30 3.51 -28.29
N ASN A 157 -5.40 3.24 -28.98
CA ASN A 157 -6.04 1.94 -28.90
C ASN A 157 -5.06 0.91 -29.48
N GLY A 158 -5.04 -0.31 -28.95
CA GLY A 158 -3.99 -1.31 -29.17
C GLY A 158 -3.59 -1.56 -30.64
N THR A 159 -2.49 -2.28 -30.85
CA THR A 159 -1.97 -2.55 -32.20
C THR A 159 -2.69 -3.69 -32.95
N ASN A 160 -3.80 -4.22 -32.43
CA ASN A 160 -4.30 -5.55 -32.82
C ASN A 160 -5.78 -5.62 -33.24
N GLY A 161 -6.42 -4.51 -33.57
CA GLY A 161 -7.60 -4.48 -34.46
C GLY A 161 -8.84 -5.26 -34.00
N ALA A 162 -8.92 -5.69 -32.75
CA ALA A 162 -10.05 -6.42 -32.20
C ALA A 162 -10.46 -5.81 -30.85
N ALA A 163 -11.64 -5.17 -30.84
CA ALA A 163 -12.40 -4.75 -29.66
C ALA A 163 -11.56 -4.02 -28.59
N GLU A 164 -11.13 -2.79 -28.88
CA GLU A 164 -10.06 -2.11 -28.13
C GLU A 164 -10.50 -1.19 -26.98
N GLU A 165 -11.79 -1.09 -26.67
CA GLU A 165 -12.24 -0.48 -25.40
C GLU A 165 -11.99 -1.38 -24.18
N TYR A 166 -11.65 -2.65 -24.40
CA TYR A 166 -11.73 -3.69 -23.37
C TYR A 166 -10.39 -4.07 -22.72
N MET A 167 -9.23 -3.93 -23.40
CA MET A 167 -7.90 -4.34 -22.89
C MET A 167 -7.07 -3.21 -22.22
N PHE A 168 -7.68 -2.08 -21.91
CA PHE A 168 -6.97 -0.85 -21.55
C PHE A 168 -6.11 -0.95 -20.27
N VAL A 169 -6.51 -1.79 -19.30
CA VAL A 169 -5.91 -1.81 -17.96
C VAL A 169 -4.91 -2.97 -17.76
N GLY A 170 -4.98 -3.99 -18.62
CA GLY A 170 -4.39 -5.30 -18.34
C GLY A 170 -2.86 -5.32 -18.27
N ALA A 171 -2.17 -4.85 -19.31
CA ALA A 171 -0.71 -4.98 -19.42
C ALA A 171 0.06 -4.21 -18.33
N GLY A 172 -0.44 -3.02 -17.97
CA GLY A 172 0.12 -2.22 -16.89
C GLY A 172 -0.06 -2.81 -15.50
N LEU A 173 -1.25 -3.33 -15.23
CA LEU A 173 -1.57 -4.01 -13.98
C LEU A 173 -0.79 -5.32 -13.85
N GLU A 174 -0.69 -6.11 -14.94
CA GLU A 174 0.03 -7.38 -14.96
C GLU A 174 1.50 -7.17 -14.64
N HIS A 175 2.11 -6.16 -15.26
CA HIS A 175 3.52 -5.84 -15.04
C HIS A 175 3.81 -5.52 -13.58
N THR A 176 2.99 -4.67 -12.94
CA THR A 176 3.18 -4.31 -11.53
C THR A 176 2.97 -5.51 -10.62
N TYR A 177 1.90 -6.29 -10.85
CA TYR A 177 1.59 -7.48 -10.05
C TYR A 177 2.69 -8.53 -10.17
N ARG A 178 3.15 -8.84 -11.39
CA ARG A 178 4.23 -9.79 -11.67
C ARG A 178 5.52 -9.40 -10.95
N ARG A 179 5.90 -8.12 -10.99
CA ARG A 179 7.12 -7.63 -10.32
C ARG A 179 7.01 -7.74 -8.80
N GLY A 180 5.86 -7.40 -8.22
CA GLY A 180 5.61 -7.60 -6.78
C GLY A 180 5.75 -9.07 -6.38
N ARG A 181 5.06 -9.95 -7.11
CA ARG A 181 5.14 -11.41 -6.91
C ARG A 181 6.56 -11.97 -7.02
N GLN A 182 7.35 -11.48 -7.97
CA GLN A 182 8.76 -11.87 -8.10
C GLN A 182 9.58 -11.52 -6.86
N GLN A 183 9.39 -10.33 -6.26
CA GLN A 183 10.11 -9.95 -5.05
C GLN A 183 9.71 -10.82 -3.84
N VAL A 184 8.42 -11.12 -3.70
CA VAL A 184 7.93 -12.03 -2.65
C VAL A 184 8.56 -13.42 -2.80
N LYS A 185 8.62 -13.95 -4.02
CA LYS A 185 9.29 -15.23 -4.30
C LYS A 185 10.77 -15.23 -3.92
N ILE A 186 11.48 -14.13 -4.16
CA ILE A 186 12.89 -14.02 -3.77
C ILE A 186 13.00 -14.15 -2.25
N VAL A 187 12.16 -13.44 -1.49
CA VAL A 187 12.13 -13.55 -0.02
C VAL A 187 11.76 -14.96 0.44
N ASP A 188 10.82 -15.63 -0.23
CA ASP A 188 10.46 -17.02 0.08
C ASP A 188 11.64 -17.98 -0.11
N THR A 189 12.48 -17.74 -1.11
CA THR A 189 13.66 -18.56 -1.40
C THR A 189 14.81 -18.31 -0.42
N ILE A 190 15.11 -17.04 -0.12
CA ILE A 190 16.29 -16.70 0.69
C ILE A 190 15.97 -16.62 2.20
N GLY A 191 14.70 -16.47 2.57
CA GLY A 191 14.25 -16.29 3.96
C GLY A 191 14.29 -14.84 4.44
N ILE A 192 13.52 -14.55 5.50
CA ILE A 192 13.36 -13.19 6.06
C ILE A 192 14.71 -12.61 6.54
N GLU A 193 15.53 -13.43 7.19
CA GLU A 193 16.80 -12.99 7.81
C GLU A 193 17.87 -12.63 6.77
N ASN A 194 17.81 -13.23 5.58
CA ASN A 194 18.75 -12.96 4.48
C ASN A 194 18.25 -11.87 3.51
N ALA A 195 16.99 -11.45 3.64
CA ALA A 195 16.39 -10.45 2.77
C ALA A 195 16.86 -9.03 3.15
N THR A 196 17.54 -8.36 2.23
CA THR A 196 18.07 -7.01 2.43
C THR A 196 16.96 -5.96 2.53
N ASP A 197 17.28 -4.81 3.12
CA ASP A 197 16.32 -3.71 3.28
C ASP A 197 15.87 -3.12 1.92
N GLU A 198 16.72 -3.22 0.89
CA GLU A 198 16.38 -2.85 -0.49
C GLU A 198 15.31 -3.78 -1.09
N LEU A 199 15.36 -5.08 -0.79
CA LEU A 199 14.36 -6.04 -1.26
C LEU A 199 12.99 -5.75 -0.63
N TRP A 200 12.95 -5.52 0.69
CA TRP A 200 11.73 -5.10 1.39
C TRP A 200 11.19 -3.76 0.87
N HIS A 201 12.09 -2.82 0.58
CA HIS A 201 11.73 -1.54 -0.02
C HIS A 201 11.12 -1.70 -1.42
N GLU A 202 11.67 -2.59 -2.26
CA GLU A 202 11.09 -2.89 -3.57
C GLU A 202 9.71 -3.54 -3.44
N ILE A 203 9.49 -4.48 -2.51
CA ILE A 203 8.14 -5.03 -2.24
C ILE A 203 7.16 -3.91 -1.88
N ARG A 204 7.54 -3.04 -0.95
CA ARG A 204 6.69 -1.90 -0.53
C ARG A 204 6.33 -1.00 -1.69
N LYS A 205 7.30 -0.68 -2.55
CA LYS A 205 7.12 0.16 -3.74
C LYS A 205 6.15 -0.48 -4.74
N ARG A 206 6.26 -1.80 -4.99
CA ARG A 206 5.33 -2.52 -5.88
C ARG A 206 3.93 -2.61 -5.30
N ALA A 207 3.80 -2.91 -4.01
CA ALA A 207 2.51 -2.98 -3.32
C ALA A 207 1.81 -1.61 -3.31
N LYS A 208 2.53 -0.51 -3.05
CA LYS A 208 1.98 0.85 -3.17
C LYS A 208 1.50 1.13 -4.60
N ALA A 209 2.32 0.83 -5.60
CA ALA A 209 1.95 1.03 -7.00
C ALA A 209 0.66 0.25 -7.35
N LEU A 210 0.61 -1.05 -7.03
CA LEU A 210 -0.57 -1.88 -7.25
C LEU A 210 -1.81 -1.31 -6.53
N GLY A 211 -1.67 -0.89 -5.27
CA GLY A 211 -2.78 -0.30 -4.52
C GLY A 211 -3.30 0.98 -5.17
N TYR A 212 -2.46 1.84 -5.75
CA TYR A 212 -2.94 3.00 -6.50
C TYR A 212 -3.62 2.57 -7.81
N GLN A 213 -3.05 1.62 -8.56
CA GLN A 213 -3.68 1.11 -9.78
C GLN A 213 -5.08 0.53 -9.50
N LEU A 214 -5.25 -0.23 -8.41
CA LEU A 214 -6.56 -0.77 -8.03
C LEU A 214 -7.55 0.30 -7.58
N ARG A 215 -7.10 1.40 -6.96
CA ARG A 215 -7.98 2.53 -6.64
C ARG A 215 -8.58 3.17 -7.88
N LEU A 216 -7.88 3.16 -9.02
CA LEU A 216 -8.46 3.61 -10.30
C LEU A 216 -9.69 2.77 -10.68
N LEU A 217 -9.65 1.48 -10.36
CA LEU A 217 -10.67 0.49 -10.70
C LEU A 217 -11.71 0.30 -9.60
N ARG A 218 -11.74 1.12 -8.55
CA ARG A 218 -12.63 0.88 -7.38
C ARG A 218 -14.13 0.80 -7.68
N LYS A 219 -14.57 1.25 -8.86
CA LYS A 219 -15.97 1.18 -9.30
C LYS A 219 -16.32 -0.11 -10.03
N VAL A 220 -15.34 -0.84 -10.58
CA VAL A 220 -15.60 -2.03 -11.40
C VAL A 220 -16.21 -3.17 -10.60
N TRP A 221 -15.76 -3.33 -9.35
CA TRP A 221 -16.34 -4.25 -8.37
C TRP A 221 -15.97 -3.76 -6.95
N PRO A 222 -16.80 -2.90 -6.33
CA PRO A 222 -16.39 -2.16 -5.14
C PRO A 222 -15.95 -3.03 -3.96
N SER A 223 -16.65 -4.14 -3.67
CA SER A 223 -16.36 -4.96 -2.50
C SER A 223 -15.00 -5.68 -2.59
N ALA A 224 -14.74 -6.38 -3.70
CA ALA A 224 -13.45 -7.06 -3.91
C ALA A 224 -12.28 -6.08 -4.06
N VAL A 225 -12.46 -4.97 -4.80
CA VAL A 225 -11.38 -3.98 -4.94
C VAL A 225 -11.07 -3.32 -3.59
N HIS A 226 -12.09 -2.98 -2.80
CA HIS A 226 -11.89 -2.40 -1.47
C HIS A 226 -11.13 -3.35 -0.55
N ALA A 227 -11.52 -4.63 -0.48
CA ALA A 227 -10.85 -5.62 0.34
C ALA A 227 -9.36 -5.78 -0.05
N LEU A 228 -9.06 -5.84 -1.35
CA LEU A 228 -7.69 -5.99 -1.83
C LEU A 228 -6.85 -4.72 -1.60
N VAL A 229 -7.43 -3.53 -1.79
CA VAL A 229 -6.76 -2.26 -1.48
C VAL A 229 -6.48 -2.13 0.01
N ALA A 230 -7.41 -2.54 0.88
CA ALA A 230 -7.20 -2.55 2.32
C ALA A 230 -6.05 -3.48 2.73
N ALA A 231 -6.00 -4.69 2.17
CA ALA A 231 -4.88 -5.61 2.41
C ALA A 231 -3.53 -5.05 1.93
N LEU A 232 -3.50 -4.38 0.78
CA LEU A 232 -2.30 -3.69 0.29
C LEU A 232 -1.90 -2.50 1.16
N ASP A 233 -2.86 -1.77 1.70
CA ASP A 233 -2.59 -0.67 2.62
C ASP A 233 -1.97 -1.17 3.93
N GLU A 234 -2.50 -2.25 4.49
CA GLU A 234 -1.94 -2.88 5.68
C GLU A 234 -0.51 -3.41 5.42
N LEU A 235 -0.30 -4.12 4.31
CA LEU A 235 1.03 -4.57 3.89
C LEU A 235 2.02 -3.39 3.79
N THR A 236 1.62 -2.31 3.13
CA THR A 236 2.50 -1.17 2.89
C THR A 236 2.71 -0.29 4.13
N GLN A 237 1.81 -0.39 5.12
CA GLN A 237 1.99 0.18 6.45
C GLN A 237 3.01 -0.62 7.26
N ASN A 238 2.90 -1.95 7.30
CA ASN A 238 3.86 -2.82 7.99
C ASN A 238 5.28 -2.68 7.44
N LEU A 239 5.43 -2.66 6.11
CA LEU A 239 6.71 -2.36 5.44
C LEU A 239 7.13 -0.90 5.62
N GLY A 240 6.20 -0.02 5.97
CA GLY A 240 6.47 1.35 6.38
C GLY A 240 7.19 1.42 7.70
N ASP A 241 6.55 0.88 8.71
CA ASP A 241 7.08 0.85 10.06
C ASP A 241 8.43 0.13 10.12
N ASP A 242 8.64 -0.97 9.36
CA ASP A 242 9.94 -1.64 9.30
C ASP A 242 11.04 -0.75 8.70
N HIS A 243 10.73 -0.02 7.62
CA HIS A 243 11.70 0.87 6.98
C HIS A 243 12.08 2.03 7.90
N ASP A 244 11.09 2.63 8.58
CA ASP A 244 11.33 3.73 9.51
C ASP A 244 12.20 3.24 10.69
N LEU A 245 11.96 2.01 11.17
CA LEU A 245 12.80 1.36 12.17
C LEU A 245 14.22 1.05 11.66
N ALA A 246 14.38 0.67 10.40
CA ALA A 246 15.70 0.44 9.78
C ALA A 246 16.55 1.71 9.79
N LEU A 247 15.94 2.84 9.43
CA LEU A 247 16.57 4.16 9.44
C LEU A 247 16.93 4.61 10.88
N VAL A 248 16.01 4.46 11.85
CA VAL A 248 16.30 4.75 13.27
C VAL A 248 17.48 3.89 13.75
N ARG A 249 17.47 2.59 13.43
CA ARG A 249 18.57 1.67 13.77
C ARG A 249 19.90 2.14 13.19
N GLN A 250 19.91 2.52 11.91
CA GLN A 250 21.12 3.00 11.25
C GLN A 250 21.68 4.25 11.94
N ARG A 251 20.82 5.22 12.29
CA ARG A 251 21.22 6.41 13.06
C ARG A 251 21.79 6.05 14.42
N ILE A 252 21.13 5.13 15.14
CA ILE A 252 21.62 4.64 16.42
C ILE A 252 22.99 3.98 16.26
N VAL A 253 23.28 3.26 15.17
CA VAL A 253 24.60 2.64 14.93
C VAL A 253 25.66 3.65 14.53
N GLN A 254 25.30 4.71 13.81
CA GLN A 254 26.23 5.73 13.32
C GLN A 254 26.56 6.81 14.36
N LEU A 255 25.75 6.95 15.42
CA LEU A 255 26.02 7.87 16.52
C LEU A 255 27.43 7.65 17.11
N PRO A 256 28.30 8.67 17.09
CA PRO A 256 29.64 8.54 17.65
C PRO A 256 29.57 8.37 19.17
N PHE A 257 30.43 7.51 19.71
CA PHE A 257 30.64 7.45 21.15
C PHE A 257 31.34 8.73 21.61
N GLN A 258 30.84 9.34 22.67
CA GLN A 258 31.45 10.50 23.30
C GLN A 258 32.28 10.07 24.52
N SER A 259 33.28 10.87 24.89
CA SER A 259 34.05 10.65 26.12
C SER A 259 33.21 10.69 27.40
N SER A 260 32.01 11.29 27.33
CA SER A 260 31.01 11.29 28.41
C SER A 260 30.13 10.03 28.45
N ASP A 261 30.29 9.08 27.52
CA ASP A 261 29.46 7.89 27.45
C ASP A 261 29.84 6.88 28.54
N THR A 262 28.89 6.62 29.42
CA THR A 262 29.03 5.60 30.45
C THR A 262 28.74 4.20 29.89
N GLU A 263 29.26 3.16 30.52
CA GLU A 263 28.94 1.75 30.20
C GLU A 263 27.41 1.51 30.17
N LYS A 264 26.66 2.18 31.06
CA LYS A 264 25.20 2.15 31.09
C LYS A 264 24.58 2.70 29.80
N MET A 265 25.14 3.75 29.22
CA MET A 265 24.66 4.32 27.95
C MET A 265 24.94 3.37 26.78
N VAL A 266 26.09 2.69 26.78
CA VAL A 266 26.39 1.63 25.80
C VAL A 266 25.39 0.48 25.90
N GLY A 267 25.13 0.00 27.12
CA GLY A 267 24.15 -1.07 27.37
C GLY A 267 22.72 -0.69 26.97
N VAL A 268 22.32 0.56 27.21
CA VAL A 268 21.04 1.12 26.75
C VAL A 268 20.94 1.14 25.22
N ARG A 269 22.00 1.59 24.53
CA ARG A 269 22.05 1.62 23.06
C ARG A 269 21.87 0.21 22.48
N GLN A 270 22.57 -0.79 23.03
CA GLN A 270 22.43 -2.19 22.63
C GLN A 270 21.02 -2.74 22.93
N ALA A 271 20.44 -2.40 24.08
CA ALA A 271 19.08 -2.79 24.42
C ALA A 271 18.06 -2.22 23.40
N LEU A 272 18.20 -0.94 23.03
CA LEU A 272 17.35 -0.29 22.04
C LEU A 272 17.45 -0.96 20.67
N LEU A 273 18.67 -1.29 20.22
CA LEU A 273 18.89 -2.02 18.96
C LEU A 273 18.18 -3.39 18.98
N ARG A 274 18.25 -4.14 20.09
CA ARG A 274 17.54 -5.42 20.22
C ARG A 274 16.02 -5.29 20.16
N VAL A 275 15.46 -4.25 20.78
CA VAL A 275 14.01 -3.95 20.70
C VAL A 275 13.60 -3.66 19.27
N ILE A 276 14.38 -2.82 18.57
CA ILE A 276 14.17 -2.50 17.15
C ILE A 276 14.22 -3.77 16.31
N ASP A 277 15.29 -4.56 16.41
CA ASP A 277 15.47 -5.78 15.60
C ASP A 277 14.35 -6.82 15.84
N ARG A 278 13.85 -6.93 17.08
CA ARG A 278 12.69 -7.78 17.39
C ARG A 278 11.41 -7.26 16.73
N ARG A 279 11.16 -5.95 16.77
CA ARG A 279 9.97 -5.35 16.14
C ARG A 279 10.01 -5.47 14.62
N ARG A 280 11.17 -5.20 14.01
CA ARG A 280 11.42 -5.37 12.58
C ARG A 280 11.12 -6.79 12.10
N ARG A 281 11.64 -7.82 12.80
CA ARG A 281 11.33 -9.23 12.47
C ARG A 281 9.83 -9.54 12.48
N ARG A 282 9.10 -9.04 13.49
CA ARG A 282 7.63 -9.21 13.57
C ARG A 282 6.90 -8.53 12.40
N LEU A 283 7.28 -7.30 12.07
CA LEU A 283 6.69 -6.56 10.94
C LEU A 283 6.99 -7.24 9.60
N LYS A 284 8.23 -7.68 9.37
CA LYS A 284 8.62 -8.43 8.17
C LYS A 284 7.87 -9.75 8.04
N ALA A 285 7.68 -10.50 9.13
CA ALA A 285 6.88 -11.73 9.13
C ALA A 285 5.41 -11.49 8.77
N ALA A 286 4.77 -10.50 9.40
CA ALA A 286 3.39 -10.11 9.08
C ALA A 286 3.24 -9.64 7.63
N ALA A 287 4.16 -8.77 7.18
CA ALA A 287 4.19 -8.29 5.80
C ALA A 287 4.37 -9.43 4.79
N LEU A 288 5.24 -10.41 5.06
CA LEU A 288 5.43 -11.54 4.16
C LEU A 288 4.18 -12.41 4.05
N TYR A 289 3.51 -12.69 5.18
CA TYR A 289 2.24 -13.42 5.17
C TYR A 289 1.18 -12.71 4.30
N GLN A 290 0.99 -11.41 4.51
CA GLN A 290 0.05 -10.60 3.72
C GLN A 290 0.43 -10.57 2.24
N ALA A 291 1.72 -10.39 1.94
CA ALA A 291 2.21 -10.35 0.56
C ALA A 291 1.97 -11.69 -0.15
N ARG A 292 2.17 -12.83 0.53
CA ARG A 292 1.86 -14.16 -0.03
C ARG A 292 0.38 -14.30 -0.37
N MET A 293 -0.52 -13.84 0.51
CA MET A 293 -1.96 -13.85 0.26
C MET A 293 -2.34 -12.97 -0.94
N ILE A 294 -1.78 -11.76 -1.03
CA ILE A 294 -2.05 -10.82 -2.11
C ILE A 294 -1.51 -11.31 -3.46
N TYR A 295 -0.32 -11.94 -3.47
CA TYR A 295 0.38 -12.36 -4.68
C TYR A 295 0.23 -13.85 -5.02
N VAL A 296 -0.82 -14.51 -4.51
CA VAL A 296 -1.06 -15.95 -4.66
C VAL A 296 -1.33 -16.33 -6.12
N GLU A 297 -2.12 -15.53 -6.84
CA GLU A 297 -2.55 -15.81 -8.20
C GLU A 297 -1.39 -15.69 -9.20
N LYS A 298 -1.47 -16.44 -10.31
CA LYS A 298 -0.60 -16.18 -11.48
C LYS A 298 -0.94 -14.79 -12.04
N PRO A 299 0.05 -14.01 -12.53
CA PRO A 299 -0.19 -12.65 -13.02
C PRO A 299 -1.28 -12.55 -14.10
N ALA A 300 -1.31 -13.49 -15.04
CA ALA A 300 -2.33 -13.54 -16.08
C ALA A 300 -3.75 -13.73 -15.52
N HIS A 301 -3.93 -14.62 -14.52
CA HIS A 301 -5.25 -14.86 -13.92
C HIS A 301 -5.73 -13.65 -13.12
N PHE A 302 -4.81 -13.02 -12.36
CA PHE A 302 -5.12 -11.81 -11.62
C PHE A 302 -5.67 -10.72 -12.54
N VAL A 303 -5.01 -10.52 -13.69
CA VAL A 303 -5.42 -9.50 -14.65
C VAL A 303 -6.68 -9.89 -15.41
N ASP A 304 -6.82 -11.14 -15.86
CA ASP A 304 -8.05 -11.62 -16.53
C ASP A 304 -9.28 -11.38 -15.64
N ARG A 305 -9.18 -11.63 -14.33
CA ARG A 305 -10.26 -11.32 -13.38
C ARG A 305 -10.65 -9.83 -13.40
N PHE A 306 -9.68 -8.93 -13.35
CA PHE A 306 -9.95 -7.48 -13.37
C PHE A 306 -10.44 -6.99 -14.74
N ASP A 307 -9.97 -7.62 -15.82
CA ASP A 307 -10.43 -7.38 -17.18
C ASP A 307 -11.92 -7.75 -17.32
N ARG A 308 -12.33 -8.91 -16.80
CA ARG A 308 -13.74 -9.31 -16.75
C ARG A 308 -14.59 -8.35 -15.92
N TYR A 309 -14.11 -7.91 -14.75
CA TYR A 309 -14.84 -6.90 -13.97
C TYR A 309 -15.01 -5.59 -14.74
N TRP A 310 -13.98 -5.15 -15.46
CA TRP A 310 -14.05 -3.96 -16.30
C TRP A 310 -15.10 -4.12 -17.41
N GLN A 311 -15.08 -5.25 -18.13
CA GLN A 311 -16.04 -5.56 -19.21
C GLN A 311 -17.48 -5.54 -18.69
N PHE A 312 -17.77 -6.24 -17.59
CA PHE A 312 -19.11 -6.24 -17.00
C PHE A 312 -19.53 -4.87 -16.50
N TRP A 313 -18.61 -4.09 -15.92
CA TRP A 313 -18.91 -2.75 -15.44
C TRP A 313 -19.22 -1.77 -16.58
N LYS A 314 -18.49 -1.85 -17.70
CA LYS A 314 -18.78 -1.05 -18.91
C LYS A 314 -20.06 -1.48 -19.62
N ALA A 315 -20.36 -2.78 -19.65
CA ALA A 315 -21.62 -3.30 -20.22
C ALA A 315 -22.84 -3.06 -19.32
N GLY A 316 -22.65 -3.01 -18.00
CA GLY A 316 -23.68 -3.21 -16.98
C GLY A 316 -24.44 -1.99 -16.46
N ILE A 317 -24.38 -0.83 -17.12
CA ILE A 317 -25.33 0.29 -16.91
C ILE A 317 -26.23 0.49 -18.15
N SER A 318 -26.26 -0.45 -19.09
CA SER A 318 -27.26 -0.45 -20.18
C SER A 318 -28.54 -1.24 -19.85
N GLU A 319 -28.57 -2.12 -18.84
CA GLU A 319 -29.73 -3.04 -18.64
C GLU A 319 -30.14 -3.38 -17.19
N SER A 320 -29.71 -2.64 -16.16
CA SER A 320 -30.28 -2.83 -14.81
C SER A 320 -31.38 -1.81 -14.50
N LYS A 321 -32.53 -1.97 -15.17
CA LYS A 321 -33.80 -1.45 -14.65
C LYS A 321 -33.98 -2.10 -13.26
N PRO A 322 -34.18 -1.35 -12.17
CA PRO A 322 -34.49 -1.96 -10.89
C PRO A 322 -35.73 -2.83 -11.11
N ILE A 323 -35.70 -4.08 -10.64
CA ILE A 323 -36.90 -4.91 -10.55
C ILE A 323 -37.84 -4.14 -9.61
N SER A 324 -38.76 -3.38 -10.19
CA SER A 324 -39.86 -2.80 -9.46
C SER A 324 -40.64 -3.98 -8.93
N LYS A 325 -40.66 -4.17 -7.61
CA LYS A 325 -41.68 -4.97 -6.96
C LYS A 325 -43.02 -4.29 -7.25
N SER A 326 -43.67 -4.65 -8.34
CA SER A 326 -45.07 -4.36 -8.54
C SER A 326 -45.83 -5.27 -7.57
N GLY A 327 -46.47 -4.65 -6.59
CA GLY A 327 -47.55 -5.28 -5.85
C GLY A 327 -48.65 -5.67 -6.84
N GLY A 328 -49.07 -6.93 -6.76
CA GLY A 328 -50.23 -7.47 -7.44
C GLY A 328 -50.99 -8.35 -6.46
N THR A 329 -52.09 -7.81 -5.95
CA THR A 329 -53.13 -8.46 -5.16
C THR A 329 -53.95 -9.46 -6.01
N GLY A 330 -54.42 -10.54 -5.38
CA GLY A 330 -55.36 -11.53 -5.93
C GLY A 330 -54.63 -12.72 -6.59
N ASP A 331 -54.98 -13.99 -6.39
CA ASP A 331 -56.28 -14.57 -6.09
C ASP A 331 -56.10 -15.97 -5.46
N ASN A 332 -57.10 -16.35 -4.68
CA ASN A 332 -57.20 -17.54 -3.86
C ASN A 332 -57.83 -18.67 -4.66
N ARG A 333 -57.13 -19.80 -4.90
CA ARG A 333 -57.75 -21.10 -5.20
C ARG A 333 -56.74 -22.25 -5.11
N ALA A 334 -56.99 -23.15 -4.16
CA ALA A 334 -56.40 -24.49 -4.10
C ALA A 334 -56.92 -25.37 -5.25
N PRO A 335 -56.18 -26.44 -5.62
CA PRO A 335 -56.75 -27.76 -5.33
C PRO A 335 -55.75 -28.86 -4.92
N ARG A 336 -56.18 -29.60 -3.90
CA ARG A 336 -56.20 -31.06 -3.69
C ARG A 336 -54.98 -31.93 -4.06
N ASP A 337 -54.44 -32.54 -2.99
CA ASP A 337 -54.07 -33.95 -2.81
C ASP A 337 -53.65 -34.77 -4.04
N HIS A 338 -52.37 -35.14 -4.04
CA HIS A 338 -51.95 -36.52 -4.22
C HIS A 338 -50.57 -36.74 -3.59
N THR A 339 -50.54 -37.39 -2.43
CA THR A 339 -49.34 -38.07 -1.91
C THR A 339 -49.18 -39.44 -2.56
N PRO A 340 -47.94 -39.90 -2.74
CA PRO A 340 -47.61 -41.26 -2.33
C PRO A 340 -46.53 -41.26 -1.24
N LYS A 341 -46.83 -42.04 -0.19
CA LYS A 341 -45.93 -42.39 0.91
C LYS A 341 -44.68 -43.09 0.40
N LEU A 342 -43.52 -42.77 0.96
CA LEU A 342 -42.43 -43.72 1.19
C LEU A 342 -41.81 -43.45 2.56
N ASP A 343 -41.60 -44.54 3.27
CA ASP A 343 -41.34 -44.64 4.70
C ASP A 343 -39.96 -44.16 5.16
N GLY A 344 -39.95 -43.55 6.35
CA GLY A 344 -39.11 -43.98 7.48
C GLY A 344 -37.58 -43.83 7.39
N ALA A 345 -37.07 -42.75 8.00
CA ALA A 345 -36.01 -42.83 9.01
C ALA A 345 -35.84 -41.48 9.72
N HIS A 346 -36.23 -41.44 10.99
CA HIS A 346 -35.96 -40.35 11.91
C HIS A 346 -34.49 -40.39 12.36
N THR A 347 -33.77 -39.28 12.23
CA THR A 347 -32.82 -38.84 13.27
C THR A 347 -32.83 -37.33 13.38
N ASN A 348 -33.02 -36.89 14.62
CA ASN A 348 -33.26 -35.53 15.09
C ASN A 348 -31.91 -34.91 15.49
N ALA A 349 -31.52 -33.75 14.93
CA ALA A 349 -30.39 -32.98 15.46
C ALA A 349 -30.59 -31.48 15.25
N ARG A 350 -30.80 -30.80 16.37
CA ARG A 350 -30.99 -29.37 16.56
C ARG A 350 -29.78 -28.57 16.05
N HIS A 351 -30.03 -27.52 15.27
CA HIS A 351 -29.05 -26.47 14.97
C HIS A 351 -28.93 -25.51 16.16
N GLY A 352 -27.78 -25.56 16.84
CA GLY A 352 -27.27 -24.49 17.69
C GLY A 352 -26.17 -23.70 16.96
N PRO A 353 -25.91 -22.43 17.30
CA PRO A 353 -25.00 -21.57 16.56
C PRO A 353 -23.51 -21.92 16.79
N ALA A 354 -22.70 -21.74 15.74
CA ALA A 354 -21.29 -22.08 15.66
C ALA A 354 -20.38 -21.30 16.65
N PRO A 355 -19.31 -21.92 17.21
CA PRO A 355 -18.34 -21.23 18.03
C PRO A 355 -17.26 -20.51 17.20
N LYS A 356 -16.80 -19.36 17.75
CA LYS A 356 -15.77 -18.46 17.23
C LYS A 356 -14.40 -19.13 17.10
N ILE A 357 -13.78 -18.98 15.92
CA ILE A 357 -12.42 -19.44 15.58
C ILE A 357 -11.39 -18.43 16.12
N GLU A 358 -11.12 -18.44 17.42
CA GLU A 358 -10.09 -17.57 18.01
C GLU A 358 -9.20 -18.25 19.07
N LYS A 359 -9.18 -19.58 19.17
CA LYS A 359 -8.47 -20.26 20.28
C LYS A 359 -7.75 -21.56 19.93
N VAL A 360 -7.12 -21.67 18.76
CA VAL A 360 -6.35 -22.89 18.38
C VAL A 360 -4.88 -22.61 18.00
N LEU A 361 -4.39 -21.36 18.06
CA LEU A 361 -2.99 -21.03 17.74
C LEU A 361 -2.09 -20.84 18.98
N GLY A 362 -2.53 -21.26 20.16
CA GLY A 362 -1.86 -20.99 21.44
C GLY A 362 -1.05 -22.13 22.08
N GLU A 363 -1.16 -23.38 21.62
CA GLU A 363 -0.69 -24.54 22.44
C GLU A 363 0.24 -25.54 21.74
N GLN A 364 0.85 -25.22 20.59
CA GLN A 364 1.77 -26.16 19.89
C GLN A 364 3.22 -25.66 19.70
N LEU A 365 3.72 -24.77 20.57
CA LEU A 365 5.14 -24.36 20.56
C LEU A 365 5.86 -24.52 21.92
N ALA A 366 5.35 -25.37 22.82
CA ALA A 366 5.91 -25.55 24.16
C ALA A 366 6.59 -26.92 24.42
N SER A 367 6.96 -27.69 23.40
CA SER A 367 7.65 -28.97 23.65
C SER A 367 8.65 -29.35 22.55
N LEU A 368 9.87 -28.84 22.63
CA LEU A 368 11.06 -29.58 22.18
C LEU A 368 12.25 -29.27 23.11
N PRO A 369 13.06 -30.29 23.48
CA PRO A 369 14.04 -30.21 24.55
C PRO A 369 15.35 -29.57 24.10
N VAL A 370 16.01 -28.92 25.07
CA VAL A 370 17.42 -28.54 25.02
C VAL A 370 18.27 -29.80 25.19
N THR A 371 19.08 -30.12 24.19
CA THR A 371 20.27 -30.98 24.36
C THR A 371 21.46 -30.24 23.78
N GLY A 372 22.40 -29.88 24.65
CA GLY A 372 23.75 -29.48 24.24
C GLY A 372 24.67 -30.69 24.14
N ALA A 373 25.72 -30.56 23.34
CA ALA A 373 27.07 -31.06 23.60
C ALA A 373 27.98 -30.67 22.42
N GLU A 374 29.16 -30.13 22.80
CA GLU A 374 30.43 -29.96 22.07
C GLU A 374 30.54 -28.92 20.94
#